data_AF-K4IUZ7-F1
#
_entry.id   AF-K4IUZ7-F1
#
_cell.length_a   1.000
_cell.length_b   1.000
_cell.length_c   1.000
_cell.angle_alpha   90.00
_cell.angle_beta   90.00
_cell.angle_gamma   90.00
#
_symmetry.space_group_name_H-M   'P 1'
#
loop_
_entity.id
_entity.type
_entity.pdbx_description
1 polymer ?
#
loop_
_entity_poly.entity_id
_entity_poly.type
_entity_poly.pdbx_seq_one_letter_code
_entity_poly.pdbx_strand_id
1 'polypeptide(L)'
;GNWCHEYRKLKAKVETIQKCQKHLMGEDLESLNLKELQQLEQQLENSLKHIRSRKNQLMHESISELQKKERSLQEENKVLQKE
;
A
#
# COMPACT_ATOMS: atom_id res chain seq x y z
N GLY A 1 18.66 14.40 -33.91
CA GLY A 1 19.45 14.26 -32.67
C GLY A 1 18.82 13.22 -31.77
N ASN A 2 19.64 12.30 -31.26
CA ASN A 2 19.24 11.17 -30.39
C ASN A 2 18.33 11.59 -29.21
N TRP A 3 18.59 12.77 -28.64
CA TRP A 3 17.79 13.37 -27.57
C TRP A 3 16.29 13.52 -27.86
N CYS A 4 15.89 13.89 -29.09
CA CYS A 4 14.47 14.03 -29.42
C CYS A 4 13.76 12.67 -29.44
N HIS A 5 14.47 11.59 -29.77
CA HIS A 5 13.93 10.24 -29.77
C HIS A 5 13.76 9.74 -28.32
N GLU A 6 14.81 9.87 -27.51
CA GLU A 6 14.78 9.48 -26.09
C GLU A 6 13.71 10.26 -25.31
N TYR A 7 13.57 11.57 -25.56
CA TYR A 7 12.51 12.38 -24.96
C TYR A 7 11.10 11.85 -25.30
N ARG A 8 10.82 11.55 -26.58
CA ARG A 8 9.51 11.00 -26.98
C ARG A 8 9.24 9.66 -26.31
N LYS A 9 10.25 8.80 -26.21
CA LYS A 9 10.13 7.50 -25.55
C LYS A 9 9.81 7.65 -24.07
N LEU A 10 10.48 8.58 -23.38
CA LEU A 10 10.20 8.86 -21.97
C LEU A 10 8.81 9.47 -21.79
N LYS A 11 8.42 10.43 -22.64
CA LYS A 11 7.11 11.07 -22.60
C LYS A 11 5.97 10.06 -22.75
N ALA A 12 6.07 9.14 -23.72
CA ALA A 12 5.08 8.09 -23.92
C ALA A 12 4.95 7.15 -22.70
N LYS A 13 6.07 6.84 -22.01
CA LYS A 13 6.03 6.07 -20.76
C LYS A 13 5.30 6.82 -19.66
N VAL A 14 5.56 8.11 -19.48
CA VAL A 14 4.89 8.95 -18.49
C VAL A 14 3.39 9.00 -18.75
N GLU A 15 2.99 9.26 -20.00
CA GLU A 15 1.58 9.31 -20.41
C GLU A 15 0.87 7.97 -20.14
N THR A 16 1.55 6.85 -20.42
CA THR A 16 1.02 5.50 -20.12
C THR A 16 0.81 5.31 -18.62
N ILE A 17 1.80 5.67 -17.80
CA ILE A 17 1.69 5.55 -16.33
C ILE A 17 0.56 6.43 -15.80
N GLN A 18 0.45 7.67 -16.28
CA GLN A 18 -0.61 8.59 -15.88
C GLN A 18 -2.00 8.05 -16.25
N LYS A 19 -2.16 7.49 -17.44
CA LYS A 19 -3.41 6.84 -17.85
C LYS A 19 -3.75 5.65 -16.95
N CYS A 20 -2.79 4.78 -16.68
CA CYS A 20 -2.98 3.67 -15.75
C CYS A 20 -3.38 4.15 -14.34
N GLN A 21 -2.76 5.23 -13.84
CA GLN A 21 -3.09 5.78 -12.54
C GLN A 21 -4.53 6.28 -12.48
N LYS A 22 -5.00 6.99 -13.50
CA LYS A 22 -6.41 7.43 -13.59
C LYS A 22 -7.39 6.27 -13.53
N HIS A 23 -7.14 5.22 -14.32
CA HIS A 23 -7.98 4.03 -14.27
C HIS A 23 -8.01 3.40 -12.87
N LEU A 24 -6.85 3.29 -12.20
CA LEU A 24 -6.78 2.79 -10.82
C LEU A 24 -7.53 3.68 -9.80
N MET A 25 -7.69 4.97 -10.11
CA MET A 25 -8.49 5.92 -9.32
C MET A 25 -9.98 5.91 -9.69
N GLY A 26 -10.38 5.10 -10.67
CA GLY A 26 -11.76 5.04 -11.15
C GLY A 26 -12.13 6.13 -12.16
N GLU A 27 -11.13 6.77 -12.78
CA GLU A 27 -11.28 7.83 -13.78
C GLU A 27 -11.04 7.30 -15.21
N ASP A 28 -11.58 7.98 -16.23
CA ASP A 28 -11.41 7.69 -17.67
C ASP A 28 -11.73 6.22 -18.08
N LEU A 29 -12.68 5.60 -17.37
CA LEU A 29 -13.05 4.18 -17.52
C LEU A 29 -13.82 3.88 -18.81
N GLU A 30 -14.39 4.88 -19.48
CA GLU A 30 -15.14 4.72 -20.73
C GLU A 30 -14.28 4.15 -21.86
N SER A 31 -12.95 4.28 -21.74
CA SER A 31 -11.99 3.73 -22.70
C SER A 31 -11.69 2.25 -22.51
N LEU A 32 -12.18 1.62 -21.44
CA LEU A 32 -11.95 0.23 -21.11
C LEU A 32 -13.11 -0.66 -21.54
N ASN A 33 -12.79 -1.84 -22.06
CA ASN A 33 -13.79 -2.86 -22.32
C ASN A 33 -14.11 -3.67 -21.05
N LEU A 34 -15.16 -4.50 -21.10
CA LEU A 34 -15.62 -5.29 -19.95
C LEU A 34 -14.52 -6.17 -19.34
N LYS A 35 -13.68 -6.80 -20.16
CA LYS A 35 -12.59 -7.67 -19.68
C LYS A 35 -11.52 -6.84 -18.97
N GLU A 36 -11.17 -5.68 -19.50
CA GLU A 36 -10.21 -4.76 -18.87
C GLU A 36 -10.75 -4.20 -17.55
N LEU A 37 -12.04 -3.88 -17.47
CA LEU A 37 -12.69 -3.46 -16.23
C LEU A 37 -12.67 -4.56 -15.16
N GLN A 38 -12.97 -5.80 -15.53
CA GLN A 38 -12.89 -6.95 -14.61
C GLN A 38 -11.46 -7.17 -14.10
N GLN A 39 -10.45 -7.01 -14.97
CA GLN A 39 -9.05 -7.11 -14.58
C GLN A 39 -8.65 -5.99 -13.61
N LEU A 40 -9.10 -4.76 -13.89
CA LEU A 40 -8.86 -3.60 -13.03
C LEU A 40 -9.49 -3.79 -11.64
N GLU A 41 -10.74 -4.23 -11.59
CA GLU A 41 -11.45 -4.54 -10.34
C GLU A 41 -10.70 -5.59 -9.53
N GLN A 42 -10.32 -6.71 -10.17
CA GLN A 42 -9.58 -7.78 -9.50
C GLN A 42 -8.21 -7.31 -8.98
N GLN A 43 -7.52 -6.45 -9.74
CA GLN A 43 -6.24 -5.86 -9.33
C GLN A 43 -6.41 -4.96 -8.10
N LEU A 44 -7.45 -4.13 -8.08
CA LEU A 44 -7.76 -3.24 -6.95
C LEU A 44 -8.13 -4.04 -5.70
N GLU A 45 -8.98 -5.05 -5.84
CA GLU A 45 -9.40 -5.92 -4.75
C GLU A 45 -8.20 -6.62 -4.10
N ASN A 46 -7.34 -7.25 -4.92
CA ASN A 46 -6.14 -7.94 -4.44
C ASN A 46 -5.18 -6.98 -3.73
N SER A 47 -4.91 -5.83 -4.34
CA SER A 47 -4.01 -4.82 -3.76
C SER A 47 -4.55 -4.30 -2.42
N LEU A 48 -5.85 -4.03 -2.35
CA LEU A 48 -6.52 -3.58 -1.12
C LEU A 48 -6.46 -4.65 -0.02
N LYS A 49 -6.69 -5.92 -0.38
CA LYS A 49 -6.55 -7.05 0.55
C LYS A 49 -5.13 -7.13 1.12
N HIS A 50 -4.10 -7.00 0.27
CA HIS A 50 -2.71 -6.99 0.72
C HIS A 50 -2.40 -5.82 1.65
N ILE A 51 -2.84 -4.60 1.31
CA ILE A 51 -2.65 -3.41 2.15
C ILE A 51 -3.30 -3.59 3.51
N ARG A 52 -4.56 -4.05 3.56
CA ARG A 52 -5.29 -4.30 4.81
C ARG A 52 -4.60 -5.38 5.65
N SER A 53 -4.17 -6.48 5.03
CA SER A 53 -3.43 -7.55 5.71
C SER A 53 -2.15 -7.02 6.35
N ARG A 54 -1.37 -6.23 5.60
CA ARG A 54 -0.11 -5.66 6.12
C ARG A 54 -0.37 -4.67 7.25
N LYS A 55 -1.38 -3.81 7.13
CA LYS A 55 -1.77 -2.86 8.18
C LYS A 55 -2.17 -3.59 9.46
N ASN A 56 -2.99 -4.65 9.34
CA ASN A 56 -3.42 -5.43 10.49
C ASN A 56 -2.22 -6.14 11.15
N GLN A 57 -1.33 -6.73 10.37
CA GLN A 57 -0.12 -7.36 10.89
C GLN A 57 0.73 -6.36 11.70
N LEU A 58 1.01 -5.19 11.14
CA LEU A 58 1.78 -4.14 11.83
C LEU A 58 1.09 -3.66 13.12
N MET A 59 -0.24 -3.57 13.10
CA MET A 59 -1.01 -3.19 14.29
C MET A 59 -0.91 -4.27 15.38
N HIS A 60 -1.01 -5.54 15.02
CA HIS A 60 -0.82 -6.65 15.97
C HIS A 60 0.59 -6.73 16.54
N GLU A 61 1.61 -6.50 15.71
CA GLU A 61 3.01 -6.38 16.15
C GLU A 61 3.16 -5.25 17.17
N SER A 62 2.61 -4.07 16.87
CA SER A 62 2.65 -2.92 17.80
C SER A 62 1.94 -3.18 19.11
N ILE A 63 0.75 -3.79 19.10
CA ILE A 63 0.02 -4.19 20.31
C ILE A 63 0.85 -5.16 21.15
N SER A 64 1.48 -6.16 20.50
CA SER A 64 2.27 -7.18 21.20
C SER A 64 3.48 -6.58 21.89
N GLU A 65 4.18 -5.65 21.23
CA GLU A 65 5.32 -4.93 21.83
C GLU A 65 4.90 -4.06 23.01
N LEU A 66 3.77 -3.35 22.90
CA LEU A 66 3.24 -2.54 23.99
C LEU A 66 2.85 -3.39 25.20
N GLN A 67 2.18 -4.52 24.98
CA GLN A 67 1.82 -5.46 26.05
C GLN A 67 3.06 -6.07 26.73
N LYS A 68 4.12 -6.35 25.97
CA LYS A 68 5.39 -6.82 26.53
C LYS A 68 6.04 -5.76 27.41
N LYS A 69 6.05 -4.50 26.93
CA LYS A 69 6.57 -3.36 27.70
C LYS A 69 5.77 -3.12 28.97
N GLU A 70 4.44 -3.18 28.91
CA GLU A 70 3.56 -3.08 30.07
C GLU A 70 3.92 -4.12 31.13
N ARG A 71 4.07 -5.39 30.75
CA ARG A 71 4.46 -6.46 31.68
C ARG A 71 5.82 -6.23 32.33
N SER A 72 6.83 -5.78 31.56
CA SER A 72 8.15 -5.46 32.11
C SER A 72 8.06 -4.36 33.17
N LEU A 73 7.37 -3.26 32.84
CA LEU A 73 7.20 -2.13 33.76
C LEU A 73 6.41 -2.51 35.01
N GLN A 74 5.39 -3.36 34.87
CA GLN A 74 4.65 -3.88 36.03
C GLN A 74 5.54 -4.71 36.95
N GLU A 75 6.45 -5.51 36.40
CA GLU A 75 7.37 -6.31 37.21
C GLU A 75 8.42 -5.43 37.90
N GLU A 76 9.03 -4.49 37.17
CA GLU A 76 9.98 -3.51 37.73
C GLU A 76 9.33 -2.71 38.88
N ASN A 77 8.10 -2.23 38.70
CA ASN A 77 7.37 -1.52 39.75
C ASN A 77 7.09 -2.40 40.98
N LYS A 78 6.77 -3.68 40.81
CA LYS A 78 6.57 -4.61 41.93
C LYS A 78 7.85 -4.87 42.70
N VAL A 79 9.00 -4.91 42.03
CA VAL A 79 10.31 -5.05 42.67
C VAL A 79 10.59 -3.80 43.51
N LEU A 80 10.45 -2.61 42.91
CA LEU A 80 10.67 -1.33 43.61
C LEU A 80 9.74 -1.11 44.81
N GLN A 81 8.51 -1.62 44.76
CA GLN A 81 7.57 -1.53 45.90
C GLN A 81 7.94 -2.44 47.09
N LYS A 82 8.80 -3.43 46.87
CA LYS A 82 9.25 -4.37 47.91
C LYS A 82 10.58 -3.97 48.54
N GLU A 83 11.28 -3.00 47.96
CA GLU A 83 12.44 -2.31 48.55
C GLU A 83 11.98 -1.23 49.52
#